data_AF-A0A7C6MTV0-F1
#
_entry.id   AF-A0A7C6MTV0-F1
#
_cell.length_a   1.000
_cell.length_b   1.000
_cell.length_c   1.000
_cell.angle_alpha   90.00
_cell.angle_beta   90.00
_cell.angle_gamma   90.00
#
_symmetry.space_group_name_H-M   'P 1'
#
loop_
_entity.id
_entity.type
_entity.pdbx_description
1 polymer ?
#
loop_
_entity_poly.entity_id
_entity_poly.type
_entity_poly.pdbx_seq_one_letter_code
_entity_poly.pdbx_strand_id
1 'polypeptide(L)' 'VGISNSESQEEAERLSRSLQEVLPVDGDILISQMGPTIGVHTGPGAVALFILPV' A
#
# COMPACT_ATOMS: atom_id res chain seq x y z
N VAL A 1 -5.91 -4.51 6.35
CA VAL A 1 -5.12 -4.47 5.08
C VAL A 1 -4.18 -3.29 5.13
N GLY A 2 -2.95 -3.41 4.63
CA GLY A 2 -1.98 -2.31 4.62
C GLY A 2 -1.34 -2.11 3.25
N ILE A 3 -0.92 -0.88 2.94
CA ILE A 3 -0.23 -0.50 1.72
C ILE A 3 1.05 0.25 2.10
N SER A 4 2.16 -0.05 1.43
CA SER A 4 3.36 0.79 1.49
C SER A 4 3.79 1.23 0.11
N ASN A 5 4.34 2.45 -0.03
CA ASN A 5 4.83 2.96 -1.31
C ASN A 5 6.22 3.59 -1.23
N SER A 6 6.89 3.68 -2.37
CA SER A 6 8.17 4.37 -2.56
C SER A 6 7.98 5.47 -3.59
N GLU A 7 7.90 6.72 -3.16
CA GLU A 7 7.67 7.90 -4.01
C GLU A 7 6.40 7.77 -4.89
N SER A 8 5.36 7.10 -4.40
CA SER A 8 4.17 6.74 -5.19
C SER A 8 2.90 6.82 -4.34
N GLN A 9 2.73 7.94 -3.65
CA GLN A 9 1.64 8.18 -2.71
C GLN A 9 0.27 8.19 -3.40
N GLU A 10 0.17 8.84 -4.56
CA GLU A 10 -1.08 8.92 -5.33
C GLU A 10 -1.56 7.52 -5.76
N GLU A 11 -0.64 6.67 -6.19
CA GLU A 11 -0.96 5.31 -6.64
C GLU A 11 -1.40 4.44 -5.47
N ALA A 12 -0.78 4.61 -4.30
CA ALA A 12 -1.20 3.93 -3.07
C ALA A 12 -2.62 4.33 -2.63
N GLU A 13 -2.97 5.62 -2.72
CA GLU A 13 -4.31 6.12 -2.40
C GLU A 13 -5.35 5.66 -3.42
N ARG A 14 -4.98 5.63 -4.71
CA ARG A 14 -5.83 5.07 -5.77
C ARG A 14 -6.10 3.58 -5.55
N LEU A 15 -5.06 2.80 -5.24
CA LEU A 15 -5.20 1.38 -4.92
C LEU A 15 -6.08 1.17 -3.68
N SER A 16 -5.89 1.97 -2.62
CA SER A 16 -6.71 1.91 -1.41
C SER A 16 -8.21 2.06 -1.72
N ARG A 17 -8.59 3.10 -2.47
CA ARG A 17 -9.97 3.33 -2.90
C ARG A 17 -10.54 2.14 -3.69
N SER A 18 -9.79 1.64 -4.66
CA SER A 18 -10.22 0.48 -5.45
C SER A 18 -10.36 -0.80 -4.61
N LEU A 19 -9.51 -1.01 -3.60
CA LEU A 19 -9.59 -2.18 -2.74
C LEU A 19 -10.81 -2.14 -1.82
N GLN A 20 -11.22 -0.96 -1.34
CA GLN A 20 -12.44 -0.78 -0.55
C GLN A 20 -13.71 -1.14 -1.33
N GLU A 21 -13.70 -1.03 -2.65
CA GLU A 21 -14.83 -1.40 -3.51
C GLU A 21 -14.91 -2.91 -3.78
N VAL A 22 -13.78 -3.63 -3.68
CA VAL A 22 -13.65 -5.02 -4.15
C VAL A 22 -13.51 -6.02 -3.00
N LEU A 23 -12.88 -5.62 -1.89
CA LEU A 23 -12.65 -6.48 -0.74
C LEU A 23 -13.53 -6.07 0.44
N PRO A 24 -14.06 -7.03 1.22
CA PRO A 24 -14.69 -6.73 2.49
C PRO A 24 -13.60 -6.39 3.52
N VAL A 25 -13.09 -5.16 3.45
CA VAL A 25 -12.07 -4.67 4.38
C VAL A 25 -12.79 -4.07 5.58
N ASP A 26 -12.62 -4.67 6.75
CA ASP A 26 -13.09 -4.08 8.00
C ASP A 26 -12.15 -2.94 8.42
N GLY A 27 -12.67 -1.71 8.41
CA GLY A 27 -11.94 -0.51 8.82
C GLY A 27 -11.03 0.10 7.74
N ASP A 28 -10.17 1.02 8.17
CA ASP A 28 -9.33 1.80 7.27
C ASP A 28 -8.12 1.01 6.74
N ILE A 29 -7.82 1.17 5.44
CA ILE A 29 -6.57 0.68 4.85
C ILE A 29 -5.44 1.63 5.26
N LEU A 30 -4.45 1.11 5.98
CA LEU A 30 -3.30 1.88 6.40
C LEU A 30 -2.33 2.07 5.23
N ILE A 31 -1.96 3.32 4.94
CA ILE A 31 -0.95 3.65 3.93
C ILE A 31 0.29 4.19 4.63
N SER A 32 1.46 3.65 4.28
CA SER A 32 2.76 4.09 4.81
C SER A 32 3.81 4.25 3.71
N GLN A 33 4.93 4.89 4.05
CA GLN A 33 6.10 4.96 3.18
C GLN A 33 7.01 3.74 3.41
N MET A 34 7.67 3.28 2.35
CA MET A 34 8.70 2.25 2.44
C MET A 34 9.96 2.84 3.08
N GLY A 35 10.57 2.06 3.98
CA GLY A 35 11.86 2.42 4.56
C GLY A 35 13.02 2.28 3.57
N PRO A 36 14.18 2.87 3.88
CA PRO A 36 15.32 2.95 2.96
C PRO A 36 15.85 1.58 2.52
N THR A 37 15.90 0.58 3.41
CA THR A 37 16.37 -0.77 3.07
C THR A 37 15.52 -1.42 1.98
N ILE A 38 14.21 -1.20 1.98
CA ILE A 38 13.32 -1.76 0.96
C ILE A 38 13.36 -0.88 -0.29
N GLY A 39 13.27 0.44 -0.11
CA GLY A 39 13.21 1.42 -1.20
C GLY A 39 14.40 1.34 -2.16
N VAL A 40 15.62 1.09 -1.67
CA VAL A 40 16.82 0.96 -2.53
C VAL A 40 16.77 -0.27 -3.45
N HIS A 41 15.97 -1.28 -3.13
CA HIS A 41 15.82 -2.49 -3.95
C HIS A 41 14.60 -2.43 -4.86
N THR A 42 13.52 -1.77 -4.44
CA THR A 42 12.28 -1.67 -5.23
C THR A 42 12.28 -0.48 -6.19
N GLY A 43 13.01 0.59 -5.86
CA GLY A 43 13.06 1.83 -6.63
C GLY A 43 11.82 2.73 -6.45
N PRO A 44 11.81 3.92 -7.09
CA PRO A 44 10.66 4.82 -7.13
C PRO A 44 9.48 4.19 -7.89
N GLY A 45 8.25 4.53 -7.50
CA GLY A 45 7.02 4.03 -8.13
C GLY A 45 6.52 2.68 -7.57
N ALA A 46 7.25 2.07 -6.64
CA ALA A 46 6.85 0.79 -6.06
C ALA A 46 5.66 0.97 -5.09
N VAL A 47 4.70 0.04 -5.17
CA VAL A 47 3.56 -0.08 -4.25
C VAL A 47 3.43 -1.53 -3.80
N ALA A 48 3.34 -1.77 -2.50
CA ALA A 48 3.17 -3.08 -1.89
C ALA A 48 1.83 -3.17 -1.15
N LEU A 49 1.17 -4.32 -1.25
CA LEU A 49 -0.09 -4.64 -0.57
C LEU A 49 0.15 -5.77 0.44
N PHE A 50 -0.29 -5.56 1.68
CA PHE A 50 -0.20 -6.51 2.76
C PHE A 50 -1.61 -6.95 3.18
N ILE A 51 -1.88 -8.24 2.99
CA ILE A 51 -3.10 -8.91 3.46
C ILE A 51 -2.68 -9.87 4.56
N LEU A 52 -3.14 -9.60 5.78
CA LEU A 52 -2.90 -10.45 6.94
C LEU A 52 -4.17 -11.26 7.18
N PRO A 53 -4.10 -12.61 7.26
CA PRO A 53 -5.22 -13.39 7.75
C PRO A 53 -5.50 -13.05 9.22
N VAL A 54 -6.78 -13.05 9.58
CA VAL A 54 -7.27 -13.03 10.96
C VAL A 54 -7.45 -14.46 11.47
#